data_AF-A0A1M5MUS2-F1
#
_entry.id   AF-A0A1M5MUS2-F1
#
_cell.length_a   1.000
_cell.length_b   1.000
_cell.length_c   1.000
_cell.angle_alpha   90.00
_cell.angle_beta   90.00
_cell.angle_gamma   90.00
#
_symmetry.space_group_name_H-M   'P 1'
#
loop_
_entity.id
_entity.type
_entity.pdbx_description
1 polymer ?
#
loop_
_entity_poly.entity_id
_entity_poly.type
_entity_poly.pdbx_seq_one_letter_code
_entity_poly.pdbx_strand_id
1 'polypeptide(L)'
;MSAANSSDFVTFVSSGGGNGAVLQGHESNAGTGQFSAPHDYTVIDKSLDAKGGNGKGKPGGDTGDGGGTPTVTDTYTSGDPNVDDSQEYNITIEFVGEWPDNLKAAFIASADYLSTVIAGDLADVTYNGELIDDVVIQASLADIDGTGGVLGQAGPTVVRTANYLPIEGIMEFDVADAQAYDANGYFDDIVLHEMLHVLGFGTLWDYNNLVQTVVIDDNGTKRPIDDIIESLYVGENALGEYGDAFLFVETDGGAGTAGGHWDEETYMLELMTGYIGYEDPETGVWSGANYLSDWSLASLADIGYVLDPAFVGLDTINFA
;
A
#
# COMPACT_ATOMS: atom_id res chain seq x y z
N MET A 1 -2.42 35.67 -37.93
CA MET A 1 -2.53 36.22 -36.57
C MET A 1 -2.53 35.02 -35.65
N SER A 2 -1.41 34.76 -34.97
CA SER A 2 -1.23 33.56 -34.14
C SER A 2 -1.93 33.76 -32.79
N ALA A 3 -2.65 32.73 -32.36
CA ALA A 3 -3.10 32.57 -30.98
C ALA A 3 -1.88 32.25 -30.10
N ALA A 4 -1.80 32.89 -28.94
CA ALA A 4 -0.86 32.52 -27.89
C ALA A 4 -1.65 31.76 -26.81
N ASN A 5 -1.31 30.48 -26.64
CA ASN A 5 -1.50 29.74 -25.40
C ASN A 5 -0.68 30.42 -24.30
N SER A 6 -1.23 30.50 -23.10
CA SER A 6 -0.46 30.70 -21.87
C SER A 6 -1.18 29.98 -20.74
N SER A 7 -0.90 28.68 -20.66
CA SER A 7 -0.95 27.85 -19.46
C SER A 7 0.01 28.42 -18.40
N ASP A 8 -0.50 28.70 -17.20
CA ASP A 8 0.29 28.78 -15.96
C ASP A 8 -0.70 28.86 -14.78
N PHE A 9 -1.07 27.71 -14.23
CA PHE A 9 -1.98 27.60 -13.07
C PHE A 9 -1.36 26.90 -11.86
N VAL A 10 -0.07 26.54 -11.91
CA VAL A 10 0.64 25.94 -10.77
C VAL A 10 1.83 26.84 -10.43
N THR A 11 1.73 27.58 -9.32
CA THR A 11 2.89 28.30 -8.78
C THR A 11 3.67 27.39 -7.86
N PHE A 12 4.75 26.80 -8.38
CA PHE A 12 5.75 26.12 -7.57
C PHE A 12 6.47 27.14 -6.68
N VAL A 13 6.18 27.13 -5.37
CA VAL A 13 6.98 27.89 -4.40
C VAL A 13 8.14 27.00 -3.95
N SER A 14 9.30 27.14 -4.60
CA SER A 14 10.55 26.67 -3.99
C SER A 14 10.92 27.64 -2.85
N SER A 15 10.57 27.33 -1.61
CA SER A 15 11.11 28.06 -0.45
C SER A 15 11.78 27.09 0.51
N GLY A 16 13.11 27.07 0.44
CA GLY A 16 13.92 26.48 1.49
C GLY A 16 13.71 27.21 2.82
N GLY A 17 13.64 26.40 3.88
CA GLY A 17 13.98 26.79 5.24
C GLY A 17 12.85 27.36 6.08
N GLY A 18 12.25 26.51 6.91
CA GLY A 18 11.67 26.92 8.19
C GLY A 18 10.36 26.24 8.56
N ASN A 19 10.49 25.16 9.35
CA ASN A 19 9.41 24.44 10.05
C ASN A 19 8.42 23.67 9.18
N GLY A 20 8.94 22.71 8.40
CA GLY A 20 8.16 21.51 8.11
C GLY A 20 7.87 20.78 9.42
N ALA A 21 6.63 20.31 9.60
CA ALA A 21 6.33 19.33 10.62
C ALA A 21 7.22 18.11 10.32
N VAL A 22 8.30 17.98 11.08
CA VAL A 22 9.14 16.79 11.06
C VAL A 22 8.26 15.68 11.61
N LEU A 23 7.62 14.92 10.74
CA LEU A 23 7.21 13.56 11.05
C LEU A 23 8.50 12.80 11.23
N GLN A 24 8.95 12.79 12.49
CA GLN A 24 10.13 12.11 12.93
C GLN A 24 9.78 10.63 12.87
N GLY A 25 10.12 9.98 11.75
CA GLY A 25 10.25 8.53 11.70
C GLY A 25 11.09 8.14 12.90
N HIS A 26 10.52 7.31 13.76
CA HIS A 26 11.19 6.86 14.96
C HIS A 26 12.32 5.92 14.52
N GLU A 27 13.52 6.46 14.30
CA GLU A 27 14.73 5.66 14.21
C GLU A 27 14.94 4.99 15.57
N SER A 28 14.52 3.73 15.70
CA SER A 28 14.96 2.90 16.79
C SER A 28 16.46 2.67 16.61
N ASN A 29 17.24 3.32 17.48
CA ASN A 29 18.69 3.22 17.52
C ASN A 29 19.09 1.79 17.92
N ALA A 30 19.17 0.88 16.95
CA ALA A 30 19.77 -0.43 17.13
C ALA A 30 21.27 -0.24 17.40
N GLY A 31 21.69 -0.70 18.57
CA GLY A 31 22.97 -0.39 19.18
C GLY A 31 24.20 -0.67 18.32
N THR A 32 25.25 0.10 18.63
CA THR A 32 26.59 -0.02 18.06
C THR A 32 27.13 -1.46 18.13
N GLY A 33 27.17 -2.15 17.00
CA GLY A 33 27.73 -3.48 16.87
C GLY A 33 28.31 -3.72 15.47
N GLN A 34 29.62 -3.50 15.35
CA GLN A 34 30.53 -4.16 14.39
C GLN A 34 30.17 -4.08 12.88
N PHE A 35 30.89 -3.20 12.16
CA PHE A 35 30.87 -3.12 10.69
C PHE A 35 31.07 -4.49 10.01
N SER A 36 29.96 -5.09 9.55
CA SER A 36 29.94 -6.14 8.54
C SER A 36 29.75 -5.50 7.16
N ALA A 37 30.01 -6.26 6.08
CA ALA A 37 29.90 -5.80 4.68
C ALA A 37 28.59 -5.04 4.40
N PRO A 38 28.50 -4.17 3.37
CA PRO A 38 27.21 -3.60 2.98
C PRO A 38 26.27 -4.78 2.71
N HIS A 39 25.22 -4.88 3.52
CA HIS A 39 24.15 -5.84 3.30
C HIS A 39 23.29 -5.32 2.15
N ASP A 40 22.83 -6.18 1.25
CA ASP A 40 22.02 -5.77 0.10
C ASP A 40 20.57 -5.40 0.48
N TYR A 41 20.26 -5.33 1.79
CA TYR A 41 18.95 -5.02 2.34
C TYR A 41 18.98 -3.93 3.43
N THR A 42 17.83 -3.31 3.67
CA THR A 42 17.56 -2.34 4.75
C THR A 42 16.28 -2.74 5.48
N VAL A 43 16.30 -2.75 6.82
CA VAL A 43 15.11 -2.99 7.65
C VAL A 43 14.34 -1.68 7.78
N ILE A 44 13.03 -1.72 7.59
CA ILE A 44 12.10 -0.60 7.73
C ILE A 44 10.88 -1.03 8.54
N ASP A 45 10.12 -0.05 9.02
CA ASP A 45 8.87 -0.29 9.75
C ASP A 45 7.83 0.70 9.21
N LYS A 46 7.03 0.21 8.26
CA LYS A 46 6.03 0.97 7.52
C LYS A 46 4.80 0.11 7.32
N SER A 47 3.78 0.34 8.13
CA SER A 47 2.45 -0.24 7.95
C SER A 47 1.40 0.83 7.64
N LEU A 48 0.39 0.45 6.87
CA LEU A 48 -0.83 1.21 6.61
C LEU A 48 -2.05 0.33 6.96
N ASP A 49 -3.20 0.95 7.20
CA ASP A 49 -4.41 0.27 7.69
C ASP A 49 -5.53 0.27 6.63
N ALA A 50 -6.13 -0.88 6.34
CA ALA A 50 -7.47 -0.95 5.75
C ALA A 50 -8.55 -0.79 6.84
N LYS A 51 -9.52 0.10 6.61
CA LYS A 51 -10.59 0.40 7.59
C LYS A 51 -12.00 0.09 7.07
N GLY A 52 -12.88 -0.29 8.00
CA GLY A 52 -14.29 -0.53 7.71
C GLY A 52 -15.14 0.75 7.73
N GLY A 53 -15.96 0.96 6.70
CA GLY A 53 -16.88 2.10 6.62
C GLY A 53 -18.08 2.03 7.58
N ASN A 54 -17.96 2.68 8.75
CA ASN A 54 -19.03 3.46 9.44
C ASN A 54 -18.52 4.22 10.69
N GLY A 55 -17.36 4.88 10.60
CA GLY A 55 -16.98 5.93 11.55
C GLY A 55 -15.59 5.83 12.17
N LYS A 56 -15.11 7.02 12.56
CA LYS A 56 -13.88 7.38 13.29
C LYS A 56 -13.20 6.22 14.02
N GLY A 57 -12.40 5.45 13.28
CA GLY A 57 -11.50 4.45 13.83
C GLY A 57 -10.57 5.11 14.85
N LYS A 58 -10.39 4.44 15.98
CA LYS A 58 -9.32 4.78 16.92
C LYS A 58 -7.99 4.47 16.21
N PRO A 59 -6.92 5.25 16.40
CA PRO A 59 -5.61 4.88 15.85
C PRO A 59 -5.27 3.46 16.33
N GLY A 60 -4.79 2.62 15.41
CA GLY A 60 -4.24 1.30 15.74
C GLY A 60 -3.29 1.44 16.92
N GLY A 61 -3.56 0.67 17.97
CA GLY A 61 -2.69 0.61 19.13
C GLY A 61 -1.53 -0.30 18.81
N ASP A 62 -0.31 0.16 19.06
CA ASP A 62 0.92 -0.62 19.05
C ASP A 62 0.68 -1.99 19.75
N THR A 63 0.56 -3.05 18.95
CA THR A 63 0.27 -4.40 19.42
C THR A 63 1.53 -4.92 20.09
N GLY A 64 1.47 -5.02 21.43
CA GLY A 64 2.54 -5.56 22.23
C GLY A 64 2.85 -7.01 21.83
N ASP A 65 4.08 -7.21 21.37
CA ASP A 65 4.78 -8.49 21.12
C ASP A 65 4.38 -9.57 22.14
N GLY A 66 3.43 -10.42 21.73
CA GLY A 66 3.10 -11.66 22.41
C GLY A 66 4.22 -12.67 22.18
N GLY A 67 5.23 -12.66 23.06
CA GLY A 67 6.51 -13.39 22.96
C GLY A 67 6.47 -14.92 22.86
N GLY A 68 5.79 -15.47 21.87
CA GLY A 68 6.08 -16.77 21.25
C GLY A 68 6.78 -16.53 19.92
N THR A 69 7.75 -17.38 19.56
CA THR A 69 8.31 -17.34 18.20
C THR A 69 7.17 -17.56 17.20
N PRO A 70 6.96 -16.65 16.22
CA PRO A 70 6.00 -16.85 15.14
C PRO A 70 6.24 -18.23 14.53
N THR A 71 5.20 -19.06 14.49
CA THR A 71 5.30 -20.41 13.93
C THR A 71 4.53 -20.43 12.63
N VAL A 72 5.27 -20.53 11.52
CA VAL A 72 4.70 -20.76 10.19
C VAL A 72 4.10 -22.17 10.17
N THR A 73 2.82 -22.26 9.83
CA THR A 73 2.08 -23.54 9.79
C THR A 73 1.79 -24.00 8.37
N ASP A 74 1.73 -23.07 7.42
CA ASP A 74 1.47 -23.31 6.02
C ASP A 74 2.17 -22.25 5.16
N THR A 75 2.46 -22.59 3.91
CA THR A 75 3.17 -21.69 2.98
C THR A 75 2.61 -21.83 1.58
N TYR A 76 2.60 -20.74 0.84
CA TYR A 76 2.21 -20.73 -0.58
C TYR A 76 3.11 -19.77 -1.35
N THR A 77 3.47 -20.09 -2.59
CA THR A 77 4.23 -19.22 -3.49
C THR A 77 3.45 -19.12 -4.80
N SER A 78 3.11 -17.90 -5.21
CA SER A 78 2.43 -17.62 -6.48
C SER A 78 3.39 -17.72 -7.67
N GLY A 79 2.88 -17.77 -8.90
CA GLY A 79 3.68 -17.83 -10.13
C GLY A 79 3.08 -18.77 -11.18
N ASP A 80 3.61 -18.74 -12.41
CA ASP A 80 3.29 -19.75 -13.43
C ASP A 80 3.99 -21.07 -13.09
N PRO A 81 3.25 -22.17 -12.81
CA PRO A 81 3.86 -23.46 -12.48
C PRO A 81 4.71 -24.08 -13.61
N ASN A 82 4.78 -23.45 -14.78
CA ASN A 82 5.61 -23.85 -15.92
C ASN A 82 6.86 -22.98 -16.11
N VAL A 83 7.01 -21.90 -15.33
CA VAL A 83 8.21 -21.07 -15.25
C VAL A 83 8.96 -21.46 -13.97
N ASP A 84 10.27 -21.27 -13.96
CA ASP A 84 11.07 -21.48 -12.75
C ASP A 84 10.95 -20.19 -11.93
N ASP A 85 10.60 -20.30 -10.64
CA ASP A 85 10.40 -19.17 -9.72
C ASP A 85 11.51 -18.11 -9.88
N SER A 86 12.78 -18.55 -10.00
CA SER A 86 13.95 -17.68 -10.22
C SER A 86 14.00 -16.91 -11.56
N GLN A 87 12.92 -16.91 -12.32
CA GLN A 87 12.79 -16.29 -13.64
C GLN A 87 11.48 -15.51 -13.81
N GLU A 88 10.64 -15.44 -12.79
CA GLU A 88 9.39 -14.68 -12.78
C GLU A 88 9.24 -13.91 -11.48
N TYR A 89 8.15 -13.16 -11.32
CA TYR A 89 7.86 -12.52 -10.05
C TYR A 89 6.98 -13.44 -9.19
N ASN A 90 7.40 -13.75 -7.98
CA ASN A 90 6.67 -14.56 -7.03
C ASN A 90 6.36 -13.79 -5.72
N ILE A 91 5.23 -14.12 -5.11
CA ILE A 91 4.88 -13.69 -3.76
C ILE A 91 4.77 -14.95 -2.93
N THR A 92 5.69 -15.11 -1.98
CA THR A 92 5.63 -16.19 -1.00
C THR A 92 4.87 -15.71 0.24
N ILE A 93 3.85 -16.46 0.64
CA ILE A 93 3.03 -16.22 1.82
C ILE A 93 3.38 -17.28 2.87
N GLU A 94 3.76 -16.81 4.06
CA GLU A 94 3.95 -17.62 5.25
C GLU A 94 2.78 -17.40 6.21
N PHE A 95 1.91 -18.40 6.34
CA PHE A 95 0.78 -18.35 7.26
C PHE A 95 1.26 -18.66 8.68
N VAL A 96 1.26 -17.64 9.54
CA VAL A 96 1.65 -17.75 10.94
C VAL A 96 0.43 -18.13 11.79
N GLY A 97 0.56 -19.19 12.57
CA GLY A 97 -0.53 -19.71 13.39
C GLY A 97 -1.58 -20.49 12.59
N GLU A 98 -2.74 -20.74 13.19
CA GLU A 98 -3.79 -21.53 12.54
C GLU A 98 -4.71 -20.65 11.69
N TRP A 99 -4.90 -21.04 10.43
CA TRP A 99 -5.71 -20.30 9.46
C TRP A 99 -6.84 -21.17 8.88
N PRO A 100 -8.08 -20.67 8.84
CA PRO A 100 -9.16 -21.27 8.07
C PRO A 100 -8.84 -21.27 6.56
N ASP A 101 -9.08 -22.39 5.88
CA ASP A 101 -8.77 -22.53 4.45
C ASP A 101 -9.49 -21.51 3.56
N ASN A 102 -10.70 -21.07 3.94
CA ASN A 102 -11.43 -20.02 3.21
C ASN A 102 -10.69 -18.69 3.23
N LEU A 103 -10.10 -18.30 4.38
CA LEU A 103 -9.34 -17.06 4.45
C LEU A 103 -8.03 -17.15 3.68
N LYS A 104 -7.33 -18.30 3.71
CA LYS A 104 -6.10 -18.49 2.92
C LYS A 104 -6.34 -18.34 1.42
N ALA A 105 -7.53 -18.68 0.93
CA ALA A 105 -7.86 -18.57 -0.50
C ALA A 105 -7.76 -17.13 -1.02
N ALA A 106 -8.13 -16.13 -0.21
CA ALA A 106 -8.01 -14.71 -0.58
C ALA A 106 -6.56 -14.28 -0.80
N PHE A 107 -5.64 -14.75 0.04
CA PHE A 107 -4.20 -14.48 -0.09
C PHE A 107 -3.61 -15.13 -1.32
N ILE A 108 -3.93 -16.40 -1.53
CA ILE A 108 -3.49 -17.18 -2.70
C ILE A 108 -3.93 -16.47 -3.98
N ALA A 109 -5.21 -16.12 -4.07
CA ALA A 109 -5.75 -15.47 -5.25
C ALA A 109 -5.18 -14.06 -5.49
N SER A 110 -4.98 -13.27 -4.44
CA SER A 110 -4.35 -11.95 -4.53
C SER A 110 -2.91 -12.04 -4.99
N ALA A 111 -2.14 -13.00 -4.44
CA ALA A 111 -0.76 -13.25 -4.80
C ALA A 111 -0.63 -13.72 -6.26
N ASP A 112 -1.48 -14.67 -6.68
CA ASP A 112 -1.57 -15.13 -8.07
C ASP A 112 -1.87 -13.96 -9.01
N TYR A 113 -2.90 -13.17 -8.71
CA TYR A 113 -3.27 -12.01 -9.52
C TYR A 113 -2.12 -11.01 -9.65
N LEU A 114 -1.50 -10.60 -8.55
CA LEU A 114 -0.41 -9.63 -8.57
C LEU A 114 0.84 -10.17 -9.30
N SER A 115 1.09 -11.47 -9.24
CA SER A 115 2.18 -12.11 -9.99
C SER A 115 1.90 -12.19 -11.50
N THR A 116 0.63 -12.10 -11.91
CA THR A 116 0.31 -11.89 -13.34
C THR A 116 0.50 -10.43 -13.79
N VAL A 117 0.40 -9.49 -12.86
CA VAL A 117 0.54 -8.04 -13.14
C VAL A 117 2.01 -7.64 -13.17
N ILE A 118 2.82 -8.16 -12.25
CA ILE A 118 4.26 -7.86 -12.16
C ILE A 118 5.01 -8.93 -12.97
N ALA A 119 5.55 -8.55 -14.11
CA ALA A 119 6.20 -9.49 -15.04
C ALA A 119 7.72 -9.61 -14.82
N GLY A 120 8.33 -8.68 -14.08
CA GLY A 120 9.77 -8.65 -13.86
C GLY A 120 10.20 -9.33 -12.56
N ASP A 121 10.91 -10.43 -12.71
CA ASP A 121 11.78 -11.04 -11.69
C ASP A 121 12.69 -10.00 -11.01
N LEU A 122 12.79 -10.04 -9.68
CA LEU A 122 13.68 -9.20 -8.89
C LEU A 122 14.91 -9.99 -8.44
N ALA A 123 16.05 -9.30 -8.37
CA ALA A 123 17.27 -9.92 -7.88
C ALA A 123 17.09 -10.54 -6.47
N ASP A 124 17.46 -11.81 -6.35
CA ASP A 124 17.43 -12.56 -5.10
C ASP A 124 18.33 -11.89 -4.05
N VAL A 125 17.90 -11.95 -2.79
CA VAL A 125 18.68 -11.44 -1.66
C VAL A 125 18.81 -12.50 -0.58
N THR A 126 20.02 -12.67 -0.06
CA THR A 126 20.20 -13.49 1.15
C THR A 126 19.85 -12.69 2.40
N TYR A 127 18.76 -13.06 3.06
CA TYR A 127 18.30 -12.46 4.32
C TYR A 127 18.17 -13.54 5.39
N ASN A 128 18.69 -13.27 6.61
CA ASN A 128 18.75 -14.24 7.72
C ASN A 128 19.36 -15.63 7.40
N GLY A 129 20.17 -15.72 6.33
CA GLY A 129 20.82 -16.95 5.90
C GLY A 129 20.00 -17.78 4.89
N GLU A 130 18.85 -17.26 4.47
CA GLU A 130 17.98 -17.84 3.45
C GLU A 130 18.02 -16.98 2.19
N LEU A 131 17.90 -17.62 1.03
CA LEU A 131 17.79 -16.93 -0.25
C LEU A 131 16.32 -16.58 -0.44
N ILE A 132 16.03 -15.29 -0.52
CA ILE A 132 14.69 -14.78 -0.78
C ILE A 132 14.62 -14.38 -2.25
N ASP A 133 13.73 -15.06 -2.95
CA ASP A 133 13.29 -14.70 -4.30
C ASP A 133 12.12 -13.72 -4.18
N ASP A 134 12.19 -12.59 -4.88
CA ASP A 134 11.21 -11.49 -4.83
C ASP A 134 10.77 -10.99 -3.45
N VAL A 135 9.66 -11.51 -2.89
CA VAL A 135 9.10 -11.08 -1.61
C VAL A 135 8.49 -12.24 -0.81
N VAL A 136 8.75 -12.25 0.49
CA VAL A 136 8.07 -13.09 1.48
C VAL A 136 7.15 -12.24 2.34
N ILE A 137 5.92 -12.68 2.54
CA ILE A 137 4.91 -12.00 3.35
C ILE A 137 4.47 -12.92 4.49
N GLN A 138 4.65 -12.46 5.72
CA GLN A 138 4.13 -13.16 6.89
C GLN A 138 2.70 -12.70 7.17
N ALA A 139 1.75 -13.63 7.08
CA ALA A 139 0.34 -13.38 7.32
C ALA A 139 -0.10 -13.95 8.68
N SER A 140 -0.66 -13.11 9.55
CA SER A 140 -1.21 -13.54 10.85
C SER A 140 -2.62 -13.01 11.15
N LEU A 141 -3.40 -13.81 11.88
CA LEU A 141 -4.62 -13.37 12.56
C LEU A 141 -4.25 -12.92 13.98
N ALA A 142 -4.55 -11.68 14.33
CA ALA A 142 -4.21 -11.07 15.62
C ALA A 142 -5.41 -10.36 16.25
N ASP A 143 -5.35 -10.12 17.56
CA ASP A 143 -6.27 -9.17 18.22
C ASP A 143 -5.75 -7.75 17.96
N ILE A 144 -6.45 -6.93 17.16
CA ILE A 144 -6.04 -5.55 16.84
C ILE A 144 -6.84 -4.54 17.67
N ASP A 145 -8.12 -4.36 17.36
CA ASP A 145 -9.00 -3.43 18.08
C ASP A 145 -10.39 -4.02 18.42
N GLY A 146 -10.66 -5.25 17.98
CA GLY A 146 -11.89 -5.97 18.21
C GLY A 146 -12.80 -5.93 17.00
N THR A 147 -14.12 -5.82 17.21
CA THR A 147 -15.06 -5.81 16.09
C THR A 147 -15.16 -4.42 15.45
N GLY A 148 -14.81 -4.33 14.17
CA GLY A 148 -14.84 -3.14 13.33
C GLY A 148 -13.76 -2.12 13.68
N GLY A 149 -13.41 -1.26 12.74
CA GLY A 149 -12.28 -0.33 12.90
C GLY A 149 -11.20 -0.68 11.90
N VAL A 150 -10.04 -1.10 12.40
CA VAL A 150 -8.92 -1.61 11.59
C VAL A 150 -9.21 -3.06 11.21
N LEU A 151 -9.27 -3.34 9.90
CA LEU A 151 -9.59 -4.66 9.37
C LEU A 151 -8.33 -5.49 9.14
N GLY A 152 -7.31 -4.80 8.65
CA GLY A 152 -5.95 -5.28 8.49
C GLY A 152 -4.96 -4.14 8.62
N GLN A 153 -3.70 -4.51 8.77
CA GLN A 153 -2.57 -3.61 8.61
C GLN A 153 -1.43 -4.35 7.93
N ALA A 154 -0.76 -3.68 7.00
CA ALA A 154 0.32 -4.30 6.26
C ALA A 154 1.36 -3.34 5.76
N GLY A 155 2.53 -3.90 5.46
CA GLY A 155 3.57 -3.21 4.74
C GLY A 155 4.93 -3.91 4.80
N PRO A 156 5.94 -3.35 4.10
CA PRO A 156 7.26 -3.93 4.03
C PRO A 156 8.02 -3.77 5.35
N THR A 157 8.71 -4.82 5.77
CA THR A 157 9.63 -4.83 6.93
C THR A 157 11.09 -4.81 6.51
N VAL A 158 11.38 -5.27 5.30
CA VAL A 158 12.73 -5.30 4.73
C VAL A 158 12.68 -4.96 3.26
N VAL A 159 13.57 -4.10 2.80
CA VAL A 159 13.67 -3.67 1.40
C VAL A 159 15.07 -3.86 0.83
N ARG A 160 15.17 -4.03 -0.48
CA ARG A 160 16.43 -4.06 -1.22
C ARG A 160 17.11 -2.69 -1.17
N THR A 161 18.41 -2.65 -0.91
CA THR A 161 19.18 -1.39 -0.93
C THR A 161 19.32 -0.78 -2.32
N ALA A 162 19.21 -1.60 -3.38
CA ALA A 162 19.44 -1.17 -4.75
C ALA A 162 18.30 -0.30 -5.30
N ASN A 163 17.06 -0.62 -4.94
CA ASN A 163 15.85 -0.03 -5.51
C ASN A 163 14.69 0.14 -4.52
N TYR A 164 14.91 -0.15 -3.24
CA TYR A 164 13.89 -0.10 -2.17
C TYR A 164 12.71 -1.05 -2.35
N LEU A 165 12.76 -2.01 -3.28
CA LEU A 165 11.68 -2.98 -3.43
C LEU A 165 11.65 -3.97 -2.25
N PRO A 166 10.46 -4.32 -1.72
CA PRO A 166 10.27 -5.24 -0.60
C PRO A 166 10.94 -6.60 -0.79
N ILE A 167 11.62 -7.08 0.25
CA ILE A 167 12.13 -8.45 0.40
C ILE A 167 11.24 -9.22 1.37
N GLU A 168 10.81 -8.55 2.43
CA GLU A 168 9.94 -9.10 3.46
C GLU A 168 8.86 -8.08 3.82
N GLY A 169 7.66 -8.55 4.11
CA GLY A 169 6.59 -7.76 4.67
C GLY A 169 5.71 -8.55 5.62
N ILE A 170 4.83 -7.83 6.30
CA ILE A 170 3.84 -8.41 7.21
C ILE A 170 2.44 -7.99 6.78
N MET A 171 1.49 -8.88 7.03
CA MET A 171 0.06 -8.57 6.98
C MET A 171 -0.61 -9.14 8.23
N GLU A 172 -1.23 -8.29 9.02
CA GLU A 172 -1.98 -8.66 10.21
C GLU A 172 -3.45 -8.32 10.03
N PHE A 173 -4.34 -9.27 10.36
CA PHE A 173 -5.79 -9.09 10.22
C PHE A 173 -6.48 -9.30 11.57
N ASP A 174 -7.50 -8.48 11.86
CA ASP A 174 -8.23 -8.63 13.12
C ASP A 174 -9.05 -9.93 13.09
N VAL A 175 -8.70 -10.84 13.99
CA VAL A 175 -9.34 -12.15 14.14
C VAL A 175 -10.83 -12.04 14.49
N ALA A 176 -11.26 -10.94 15.11
CA ALA A 176 -12.65 -10.67 15.43
C ALA A 176 -13.51 -10.39 14.18
N ASP A 177 -12.88 -9.99 13.08
CA ASP A 177 -13.52 -9.44 11.89
C ASP A 177 -13.35 -10.31 10.64
N ALA A 178 -12.22 -11.00 10.49
CA ALA A 178 -11.84 -11.69 9.26
C ALA A 178 -12.93 -12.63 8.70
N GLN A 179 -13.54 -13.47 9.55
CA GLN A 179 -14.61 -14.39 9.13
C GLN A 179 -15.91 -13.68 8.74
N ALA A 180 -16.21 -12.54 9.36
CA ALA A 180 -17.39 -11.76 9.02
C ALA A 180 -17.22 -11.08 7.66
N TYR A 181 -16.04 -10.53 7.36
CA TYR A 181 -15.76 -9.93 6.06
C TYR A 181 -15.71 -10.97 4.94
N ASP A 182 -15.16 -12.16 5.20
CA ASP A 182 -15.20 -13.27 4.24
C ASP A 182 -16.64 -13.67 3.91
N ALA A 183 -17.48 -13.85 4.94
CA ALA A 183 -18.89 -14.19 4.76
C ALA A 183 -19.70 -13.10 4.01
N ASN A 184 -19.23 -11.84 4.03
CA ASN A 184 -19.84 -10.72 3.32
C ASN A 184 -19.20 -10.44 1.94
N GLY A 185 -18.15 -11.17 1.57
CA GLY A 185 -17.46 -11.03 0.29
C GLY A 185 -16.47 -9.87 0.20
N TYR A 186 -15.94 -9.40 1.33
CA TYR A 186 -14.98 -8.28 1.39
C TYR A 186 -13.55 -8.70 1.75
N PHE A 187 -13.35 -9.95 2.16
CA PHE A 187 -12.02 -10.38 2.59
C PHE A 187 -11.01 -10.42 1.44
N ASP A 188 -11.44 -10.77 0.23
CA ASP A 188 -10.63 -10.65 -0.98
C ASP A 188 -10.16 -9.20 -1.22
N ASP A 189 -11.06 -8.22 -1.06
CA ASP A 189 -10.74 -6.79 -1.20
C ASP A 189 -9.66 -6.37 -0.18
N ILE A 190 -9.89 -6.68 1.10
CA ILE A 190 -8.97 -6.29 2.18
C ILE A 190 -7.61 -6.95 1.95
N VAL A 191 -7.57 -8.25 1.61
CA VAL A 191 -6.30 -8.94 1.39
C VAL A 191 -5.53 -8.37 0.21
N LEU A 192 -6.21 -8.08 -0.91
CA LEU A 192 -5.55 -7.47 -2.07
C LEU A 192 -5.02 -6.06 -1.75
N HIS A 193 -5.81 -5.26 -1.03
CA HIS A 193 -5.43 -3.93 -0.57
C HIS A 193 -4.16 -3.97 0.30
N GLU A 194 -4.16 -4.81 1.33
CA GLU A 194 -3.03 -4.93 2.25
C GLU A 194 -1.79 -5.50 1.57
N MET A 195 -1.97 -6.43 0.62
CA MET A 195 -0.86 -6.99 -0.15
C MET A 195 -0.21 -5.91 -1.03
N LEU A 196 -0.99 -5.01 -1.63
CA LEU A 196 -0.47 -3.86 -2.38
C LEU A 196 0.35 -2.92 -1.48
N HIS A 197 -0.04 -2.71 -0.22
CA HIS A 197 0.78 -1.97 0.74
C HIS A 197 2.11 -2.64 1.05
N VAL A 198 2.14 -3.97 1.17
CA VAL A 198 3.41 -4.71 1.28
C VAL A 198 4.29 -4.48 0.05
N LEU A 199 3.69 -4.51 -1.15
CA LEU A 199 4.40 -4.25 -2.41
C LEU A 199 4.81 -2.78 -2.60
N GLY A 200 4.55 -1.90 -1.64
CA GLY A 200 5.09 -0.53 -1.66
C GLY A 200 4.09 0.55 -2.02
N PHE A 201 2.85 0.19 -2.40
CA PHE A 201 1.80 1.16 -2.61
C PHE A 201 1.57 1.95 -1.32
N GLY A 202 1.68 3.27 -1.37
CA GLY A 202 1.55 4.14 -0.19
C GLY A 202 2.77 4.10 0.74
N THR A 203 3.23 2.91 1.13
CA THR A 203 4.31 2.70 2.11
C THR A 203 5.68 3.16 1.60
N LEU A 204 5.93 3.09 0.29
CA LEU A 204 7.21 3.45 -0.34
C LEU A 204 7.16 4.72 -1.19
N TRP A 205 6.03 5.41 -1.26
CA TRP A 205 5.90 6.62 -2.08
C TRP A 205 6.86 7.74 -1.67
N ASP A 206 6.98 8.03 -0.38
CA ASP A 206 7.91 9.04 0.13
C ASP A 206 9.38 8.66 -0.12
N TYR A 207 9.74 7.38 -0.02
CA TYR A 207 11.09 6.89 -0.30
C TYR A 207 11.48 7.10 -1.77
N ASN A 208 10.49 7.09 -2.66
CA ASN A 208 10.66 7.28 -4.09
C ASN A 208 10.37 8.71 -4.57
N ASN A 209 10.05 9.64 -3.65
CA ASN A 209 9.66 11.03 -3.95
C ASN A 209 8.45 11.11 -4.89
N LEU A 210 7.48 10.21 -4.72
CA LEU A 210 6.29 10.10 -5.57
C LEU A 210 5.10 10.91 -5.07
N VAL A 211 5.22 11.55 -3.90
CA VAL A 211 4.20 12.44 -3.33
C VAL A 211 4.79 13.81 -3.08
N GLN A 212 4.01 14.83 -3.41
CA GLN A 212 4.32 16.23 -3.12
C GLN A 212 3.14 16.91 -2.46
N THR A 213 3.42 17.71 -1.42
CA THR A 213 2.43 18.64 -0.89
C THR A 213 2.45 19.91 -1.73
N VAL A 214 1.30 20.26 -2.32
CA VAL A 214 1.12 21.50 -3.07
C VAL A 214 0.14 22.42 -2.36
N VAL A 215 0.32 23.71 -2.63
CA VAL A 215 -0.63 24.75 -2.22
C VAL A 215 -1.41 25.14 -3.47
N ILE A 216 -2.70 24.81 -3.50
CA ILE A 216 -3.62 25.15 -4.58
C ILE A 216 -4.33 26.47 -4.25
N ASP A 217 -4.06 27.50 -5.05
CA ASP A 217 -4.77 28.77 -5.00
C ASP A 217 -6.11 28.65 -5.75
N ASP A 218 -7.14 28.15 -5.05
CA ASP A 218 -8.48 27.90 -5.60
C ASP A 218 -9.29 29.19 -5.86
N ASN A 219 -8.84 30.31 -5.30
CA ASN A 219 -9.57 31.59 -5.29
C ASN A 219 -8.81 32.72 -6.01
N GLY A 220 -7.63 32.43 -6.55
CA GLY A 220 -6.79 33.34 -7.32
C GLY A 220 -6.18 34.49 -6.51
N THR A 221 -6.18 34.41 -5.17
CA THR A 221 -5.68 35.49 -4.31
C THR A 221 -4.19 35.38 -4.02
N LYS A 222 -3.56 34.23 -4.26
CA LYS A 222 -2.15 33.93 -3.95
C LYS A 222 -1.80 34.22 -2.49
N ARG A 223 -2.75 33.98 -1.58
CA ARG A 223 -2.60 34.24 -0.15
C ARG A 223 -2.58 32.89 0.56
N PRO A 224 -1.47 32.51 1.21
CA PRO A 224 -1.33 31.21 1.88
C PRO A 224 -2.36 30.89 2.98
N ILE A 225 -3.17 31.87 3.40
CA ILE A 225 -4.20 31.67 4.43
C ILE A 225 -5.54 31.19 3.85
N ASP A 226 -5.71 31.33 2.53
CA ASP A 226 -6.94 31.03 1.81
C ASP A 226 -6.69 29.93 0.76
N ASP A 227 -5.49 29.37 0.67
CA ASP A 227 -5.13 28.32 -0.30
C ASP A 227 -5.39 26.92 0.31
N ILE A 228 -5.77 25.95 -0.53
CA ILE A 228 -5.97 24.56 -0.11
C ILE A 228 -4.61 23.84 -0.16
N ILE A 229 -4.28 23.10 0.89
CA ILE A 229 -3.09 22.24 0.92
C ILE A 229 -3.53 20.86 0.46
N GLU A 230 -3.03 20.42 -0.68
CA GLU A 230 -3.32 19.10 -1.24
C GLU A 230 -2.05 18.25 -1.28
N SER A 231 -2.21 16.94 -1.14
CA SER A 231 -1.15 15.99 -1.44
C SER A 231 -1.40 15.39 -2.81
N LEU A 232 -0.40 15.47 -3.68
CA LEU A 232 -0.48 14.97 -5.05
C LEU A 232 0.53 13.86 -5.26
N TYR A 233 0.09 12.83 -5.96
CA TYR A 233 0.96 11.82 -6.54
C TYR A 233 1.55 12.32 -7.87
N VAL A 234 2.84 12.05 -8.08
CA VAL A 234 3.61 12.59 -9.22
C VAL A 234 4.29 11.53 -10.09
N GLY A 235 4.01 10.24 -9.86
CA GLY A 235 4.51 9.17 -10.70
C GLY A 235 3.99 9.27 -12.14
N GLU A 236 4.89 9.16 -13.11
CA GLU A 236 4.58 9.39 -14.53
C GLU A 236 3.67 8.28 -15.10
N ASN A 237 3.84 7.04 -14.63
CA ASN A 237 3.06 5.90 -15.12
C ASN A 237 1.62 5.99 -14.62
N ALA A 238 1.40 6.17 -13.30
CA ALA A 238 0.06 6.30 -12.74
C ALA A 238 -0.70 7.52 -13.30
N LEU A 239 -0.03 8.67 -13.44
CA LEU A 239 -0.63 9.85 -14.07
C LEU A 239 -0.99 9.59 -15.54
N GLY A 240 -0.16 8.82 -16.25
CA GLY A 240 -0.42 8.40 -17.62
C GLY A 240 -1.70 7.59 -17.76
N GLU A 241 -1.91 6.60 -16.89
CA GLU A 241 -3.11 5.76 -16.87
C GLU A 241 -4.35 6.51 -16.37
N TYR A 242 -4.21 7.37 -15.35
CA TYR A 242 -5.32 8.16 -14.83
C TYR A 242 -5.86 9.16 -15.88
N GLY A 243 -4.98 9.72 -16.70
CA GLY A 243 -5.35 10.59 -17.82
C GLY A 243 -5.69 12.04 -17.44
N ASP A 244 -5.38 12.46 -16.22
CA ASP A 244 -5.47 13.86 -15.76
C ASP A 244 -4.14 14.32 -15.12
N ALA A 245 -4.00 15.62 -14.89
CA ALA A 245 -2.82 16.26 -14.35
C ALA A 245 -2.63 16.07 -12.84
N PHE A 246 -3.70 15.69 -12.12
CA PHE A 246 -3.70 15.63 -10.67
C PHE A 246 -4.29 14.31 -10.18
N LEU A 247 -3.46 13.54 -9.47
CA LEU A 247 -3.89 12.37 -8.72
C LEU A 247 -3.71 12.69 -7.23
N PHE A 248 -4.81 12.75 -6.50
CA PHE A 248 -4.88 13.20 -5.11
C PHE A 248 -4.57 12.05 -4.14
N VAL A 249 -3.83 12.39 -3.10
CA VAL A 249 -3.43 11.48 -2.03
C VAL A 249 -4.18 11.88 -0.77
N GLU A 250 -4.67 10.89 -0.04
CA GLU A 250 -5.43 11.06 1.19
C GLU A 250 -4.67 11.92 2.20
N THR A 251 -5.36 12.86 2.84
CA THR A 251 -4.77 13.76 3.85
C THR A 251 -5.41 13.63 5.24
N ASP A 252 -6.54 12.92 5.33
CA ASP A 252 -7.31 12.65 6.53
C ASP A 252 -7.11 11.20 7.05
N GLY A 253 -7.87 10.79 8.06
CA GLY A 253 -7.83 9.41 8.59
C GLY A 253 -6.65 9.07 9.53
N GLY A 254 -5.63 9.94 9.62
CA GLY A 254 -4.48 9.80 10.53
C GLY A 254 -3.33 8.98 9.94
N ALA A 255 -2.34 8.62 10.76
CA ALA A 255 -1.05 8.08 10.27
C ALA A 255 -1.14 6.74 9.53
N GLY A 256 -2.14 5.91 9.81
CA GLY A 256 -2.37 4.66 9.08
C GLY A 256 -3.20 4.85 7.80
N THR A 257 -3.58 6.08 7.45
CA THR A 257 -4.41 6.36 6.27
C THR A 257 -3.85 7.50 5.42
N ALA A 258 -3.66 8.69 6.00
CA ALA A 258 -3.10 9.85 5.31
C ALA A 258 -1.73 9.57 4.69
N GLY A 259 -1.54 9.98 3.44
CA GLY A 259 -0.28 9.86 2.70
C GLY A 259 -0.02 8.47 2.10
N GLY A 260 -0.80 7.47 2.49
CA GLY A 260 -0.64 6.09 2.04
C GLY A 260 -1.72 5.58 1.09
N HIS A 261 -2.76 6.39 0.86
CA HIS A 261 -3.95 6.00 0.12
C HIS A 261 -4.31 7.05 -0.93
N TRP A 262 -5.13 6.65 -1.89
CA TRP A 262 -5.85 7.60 -2.70
C TRP A 262 -6.91 8.34 -1.88
N ASP A 263 -7.16 9.59 -2.26
CA ASP A 263 -8.17 10.44 -1.60
C ASP A 263 -9.58 9.83 -1.67
N GLU A 264 -10.15 9.51 -0.50
CA GLU A 264 -11.41 8.78 -0.37
C GLU A 264 -12.58 9.52 -1.07
N GLU A 265 -12.67 10.84 -0.90
CA GLU A 265 -13.78 11.64 -1.44
C GLU A 265 -13.71 11.77 -2.97
N THR A 266 -12.50 11.72 -3.54
CA THR A 266 -12.27 11.81 -4.98
C THR A 266 -12.48 10.47 -5.69
N TYR A 267 -11.97 9.37 -5.13
CA TYR A 267 -11.90 8.08 -5.82
C TYR A 267 -12.95 7.05 -5.35
N MET A 268 -13.60 7.32 -4.21
CA MET A 268 -14.78 6.62 -3.67
C MET A 268 -14.58 5.11 -3.48
N LEU A 269 -14.91 4.31 -4.50
CA LEU A 269 -14.89 2.85 -4.46
C LEU A 269 -13.57 2.25 -4.97
N GLU A 270 -12.56 3.10 -5.21
CA GLU A 270 -11.24 2.60 -5.60
C GLU A 270 -10.62 1.87 -4.41
N LEU A 271 -10.09 0.68 -4.66
CA LEU A 271 -9.65 -0.25 -3.62
C LEU A 271 -8.63 0.35 -2.65
N MET A 272 -7.72 1.17 -3.16
CA MET A 272 -6.60 1.76 -2.44
C MET A 272 -6.92 3.13 -1.82
N THR A 273 -8.21 3.46 -1.66
CA THR A 273 -8.62 4.48 -0.68
C THR A 273 -8.56 3.91 0.74
N GLY A 274 -8.64 4.76 1.76
CA GLY A 274 -8.44 4.34 3.16
C GLY A 274 -9.54 3.45 3.75
N TYR A 275 -10.67 3.30 3.05
CA TYR A 275 -11.84 2.60 3.55
C TYR A 275 -12.37 1.60 2.52
N ILE A 276 -12.65 0.38 2.97
CA ILE A 276 -13.25 -0.64 2.13
C ILE A 276 -14.73 -0.35 1.96
N GLY A 277 -15.12 -0.11 0.71
CA GLY A 277 -16.43 0.41 0.35
C GLY A 277 -16.59 1.89 0.67
N TYR A 278 -17.62 2.50 0.11
CA TYR A 278 -17.89 3.92 0.23
C TYR A 278 -19.30 4.18 0.77
N GLU A 279 -19.42 5.06 1.76
CA GLU A 279 -20.71 5.59 2.23
C GLU A 279 -20.89 7.01 1.70
N ASP A 280 -21.91 7.20 0.86
CA ASP A 280 -22.26 8.52 0.34
C ASP A 280 -22.63 9.46 1.51
N PRO A 281 -21.89 10.56 1.73
CA PRO A 281 -22.10 11.44 2.88
C PRO A 281 -23.39 12.27 2.76
N GLU A 282 -23.95 12.45 1.56
CA GLU A 282 -25.20 13.16 1.35
C GLU A 282 -26.41 12.24 1.58
N THR A 283 -26.33 10.99 1.13
CA THR A 283 -27.47 10.05 1.16
C THR A 283 -27.41 9.03 2.29
N GLY A 284 -26.24 8.79 2.87
CA GLY A 284 -25.97 7.73 3.86
C GLY A 284 -26.11 6.32 3.26
N VAL A 285 -26.02 6.19 1.93
CA VAL A 285 -26.10 4.90 1.24
C VAL A 285 -24.71 4.34 1.12
N TRP A 286 -24.54 3.13 1.67
CA TRP A 286 -23.28 2.39 1.57
C TRP A 286 -23.24 1.51 0.31
N SER A 287 -22.07 1.46 -0.32
CA SER A 287 -21.72 0.57 -1.42
C SER A 287 -20.40 -0.13 -1.12
N GLY A 288 -20.35 -1.45 -1.21
CA GLY A 288 -19.12 -2.25 -1.08
C GLY A 288 -18.55 -2.73 -2.41
N ALA A 289 -18.95 -2.16 -3.55
CA ALA A 289 -18.50 -2.63 -4.86
C ALA A 289 -17.14 -2.01 -5.22
N ASN A 290 -16.07 -2.50 -4.60
CA ASN A 290 -14.72 -1.98 -4.82
C ASN A 290 -14.16 -2.38 -6.18
N TYR A 291 -13.33 -1.50 -6.75
CA TYR A 291 -12.58 -1.74 -7.98
C TYR A 291 -11.11 -1.38 -7.79
N LEU A 292 -10.20 -2.11 -8.44
CA LEU A 292 -8.78 -1.75 -8.48
C LEU A 292 -8.49 -1.08 -9.81
N SER A 293 -8.01 0.16 -9.78
CA SER A 293 -7.76 0.93 -10.99
C SER A 293 -6.45 0.59 -11.69
N ASP A 294 -6.37 0.89 -12.99
CA ASP A 294 -5.12 0.79 -13.76
C ASP A 294 -4.03 1.73 -13.20
N TRP A 295 -4.40 2.91 -12.70
CA TRP A 295 -3.43 3.85 -12.12
C TRP A 295 -2.87 3.37 -10.78
N SER A 296 -3.65 2.63 -9.99
CA SER A 296 -3.14 1.96 -8.79
C SER A 296 -2.05 0.96 -9.12
N LEU A 297 -2.27 0.12 -10.13
CA LEU A 297 -1.25 -0.82 -10.59
C LEU A 297 -0.04 -0.11 -11.20
N ALA A 298 -0.26 0.90 -12.05
CA ALA A 298 0.81 1.66 -12.67
C ALA A 298 1.70 2.40 -11.66
N SER A 299 1.17 2.73 -10.47
CA SER A 299 1.96 3.30 -9.37
C SER A 299 3.08 2.35 -8.88
N LEU A 300 2.94 1.03 -9.08
CA LEU A 300 3.99 0.05 -8.81
C LEU A 300 5.16 0.20 -9.80
N ALA A 301 4.86 0.52 -11.06
CA ALA A 301 5.91 0.82 -12.05
C ALA A 301 6.70 2.09 -11.68
N ASP A 302 6.03 3.09 -11.10
CA ASP A 302 6.66 4.31 -10.60
C ASP A 302 7.59 4.06 -9.40
N ILE A 303 7.35 3.00 -8.62
CA ILE A 303 8.22 2.54 -7.53
C ILE A 303 9.40 1.69 -8.06
N GLY A 304 9.27 1.14 -9.27
CA GLY A 304 10.35 0.42 -9.96
C GLY A 304 10.05 -1.03 -10.35
N TYR A 305 8.81 -1.49 -10.17
CA TYR A 305 8.39 -2.78 -10.71
C TYR A 305 8.29 -2.76 -12.24
N VAL A 306 8.49 -3.91 -12.87
CA VAL A 306 8.22 -4.09 -14.29
C VAL A 306 6.88 -4.79 -14.44
N LEU A 307 5.90 -4.09 -14.96
CA LEU A 307 4.54 -4.63 -15.15
C LEU A 307 4.40 -5.34 -16.51
N ASP A 308 3.50 -6.30 -16.57
CA ASP A 308 3.08 -6.92 -17.84
C ASP A 308 2.45 -5.84 -18.74
N PRO A 309 2.83 -5.70 -20.02
CA PRO A 309 2.27 -4.66 -20.90
C PRO A 309 0.76 -4.73 -21.15
N ALA A 310 0.11 -5.84 -20.76
CA ALA A 310 -1.33 -6.06 -20.82
C ALA A 310 -1.97 -6.13 -19.42
N PHE A 311 -1.30 -5.61 -18.38
CA PHE A 311 -1.91 -5.45 -17.06
C PHE A 311 -3.23 -4.68 -17.19
N VAL A 312 -4.20 -5.08 -16.36
CA VAL A 312 -5.48 -4.39 -16.21
C VAL A 312 -5.89 -4.49 -14.76
N GLY A 313 -6.48 -3.42 -14.25
CA GLY A 313 -7.18 -3.38 -12.98
C GLY A 313 -8.40 -4.29 -12.98
N LEU A 314 -9.12 -4.26 -11.86
CA LEU A 314 -10.30 -5.09 -11.60
C LEU A 314 -11.53 -4.21 -11.44
N ASP A 315 -12.47 -4.30 -12.38
CA ASP A 315 -13.80 -3.64 -12.26
C ASP A 315 -14.61 -4.17 -11.07
N THR A 316 -14.34 -5.42 -10.67
CA THR A 316 -14.88 -6.07 -9.47
C THR A 316 -13.84 -7.05 -8.94
N ILE A 317 -13.59 -7.01 -7.65
CA ILE A 317 -12.72 -7.98 -6.98
C ILE A 317 -13.60 -9.14 -6.53
N ASN A 318 -13.45 -10.26 -7.21
CA ASN A 318 -14.06 -11.53 -6.81
C ASN A 318 -13.22 -12.65 -7.42
N PHE A 319 -12.39 -13.27 -6.59
CA PHE A 319 -11.54 -14.37 -7.04
C PHE A 319 -12.23 -15.73 -6.94
N ALA A 320 -13.45 -15.78 -6.37
CA ALA A 320 -14.26 -16.97 -6.16
C ALA A 320 -15.33 -17.22 -7.26
#